data_AF-A0A3C1VD00-F1
#
_entry.id   AF-A0A3C1VD00-F1
#
_cell.length_a   1.000
_cell.length_b   1.000
_cell.length_c   1.000
_cell.angle_alpha   90.00
_cell.angle_beta   90.00
_cell.angle_gamma   90.00
#
_symmetry.space_group_name_H-M   'P 1'
#
loop_
_entity.id
_entity.type
_entity.pdbx_description
1 polymer ?
#
loop_
_entity_poly.entity_id
_entity_poly.type
_entity_poly.pdbx_seq_one_letter_code
_entity_poly.pdbx_strand_id
1 'polypeptide(L)' 'MKTIAVSEKAYTRLASWKTDRGDTFSAVIERLIPPKGTLGAALAAAESLPDLPALEIESLENAVAATRQKIHPAWK' A
#
# COMPACT_ATOMS: atom_id res chain seq x y z
N MET A 1 -2.00 -21.57 13.06
CA MET A 1 -3.10 -20.91 12.33
C MET A 1 -4.02 -20.24 13.33
N LYS A 2 -4.41 -18.97 13.13
CA LYS A 2 -5.44 -18.29 13.92
C LYS A 2 -6.60 -17.93 13.00
N THR A 3 -7.84 -18.10 13.46
CA THR A 3 -9.03 -17.81 12.67
C THR A 3 -9.51 -16.40 12.96
N ILE A 4 -9.76 -15.63 11.90
CA ILE A 4 -10.41 -14.32 11.98
C ILE A 4 -11.70 -14.38 11.18
N ALA A 5 -12.78 -13.86 11.76
CA ALA A 5 -14.03 -13.69 11.03
C ALA A 5 -13.91 -12.46 10.13
N VAL A 6 -14.29 -12.61 8.87
CA VAL A 6 -14.37 -11.52 7.89
C VAL A 6 -15.77 -11.52 7.28
N SER A 7 -16.28 -10.35 6.91
CA SER A 7 -17.53 -10.29 6.16
C SER A 7 -17.34 -10.87 4.75
N GLU A 8 -18.42 -11.39 4.15
CA GLU A 8 -18.39 -11.93 2.79
C GLU A 8 -17.79 -10.95 1.77
N LYS A 9 -18.13 -9.65 1.90
CA LYS A 9 -17.58 -8.61 1.04
C LYS A 9 -16.07 -8.44 1.22
N ALA A 10 -15.57 -8.53 2.45
CA ALA A 10 -14.14 -8.46 2.73
C ALA A 10 -13.41 -9.72 2.24
N TYR A 11 -14.03 -10.90 2.37
CA TYR A 11 -13.51 -12.15 1.84
C TYR A 11 -13.35 -12.09 0.33
N THR A 12 -14.40 -11.74 -0.41
CA THR A 12 -14.38 -11.64 -1.88
C THR A 12 -13.34 -10.63 -2.36
N ARG A 13 -13.21 -9.50 -1.64
CA ARG A 13 -12.12 -8.55 -1.87
C ARG A 13 -10.78 -9.22 -1.68
N LEU A 14 -10.45 -9.79 -0.52
CA LEU A 14 -9.14 -10.43 -0.32
C LEU A 14 -8.85 -11.57 -1.30
N ALA A 15 -9.87 -12.29 -1.75
CA ALA A 15 -9.73 -13.39 -2.71
C ALA A 15 -9.28 -12.92 -4.09
N SER A 16 -9.70 -11.73 -4.55
CA SER A 16 -9.33 -11.21 -5.88
C SER A 16 -7.85 -10.81 -6.01
N TRP A 17 -7.09 -10.88 -4.91
CA TRP A 17 -5.71 -10.38 -4.78
C TRP A 17 -4.70 -11.52 -4.79
N LYS A 18 -5.20 -12.74 -4.69
CA LYS A 18 -4.39 -13.93 -4.87
C LYS A 18 -3.93 -13.98 -6.31
N THR A 19 -2.62 -14.02 -6.50
CA THR A 19 -2.03 -14.07 -7.84
C THR A 19 -1.87 -15.50 -8.35
N ASP A 20 -1.89 -16.49 -7.46
CA ASP A 20 -1.76 -17.91 -7.78
C ASP A 20 -2.70 -18.75 -6.88
N ARG A 21 -3.04 -19.97 -7.32
CA ARG A 21 -3.84 -20.94 -6.54
C ARG A 21 -3.16 -21.34 -5.23
N GLY A 22 -1.82 -21.28 -5.17
CA GLY A 22 -1.05 -21.54 -3.96
C GLY A 22 -0.98 -20.37 -2.97
N ASP A 23 -1.49 -19.19 -3.35
CA ASP A 23 -1.33 -17.98 -2.55
C ASP A 23 -2.26 -17.97 -1.33
N THR A 24 -1.68 -17.69 -0.16
CA THR A 24 -2.40 -17.70 1.11
C THR A 24 -2.92 -16.32 1.46
N PHE A 25 -4.04 -16.25 2.19
CA PHE A 25 -4.55 -14.97 2.65
C PHE A 25 -3.56 -14.23 3.58
N SER A 26 -2.72 -14.97 4.32
CA SER A 26 -1.66 -14.38 5.13
C SER A 26 -0.61 -13.69 4.28
N ALA A 27 -0.13 -14.33 3.21
CA ALA A 27 0.83 -13.72 2.28
C ALA A 27 0.25 -12.47 1.58
N VAL A 28 -1.03 -12.53 1.21
CA VAL A 28 -1.78 -11.37 0.71
C VAL A 28 -1.79 -10.25 1.75
N ILE A 29 -2.15 -10.53 3.00
CA ILE A 29 -2.19 -9.52 4.07
C ILE A 29 -0.80 -8.92 4.33
N GLU A 30 0.25 -9.73 4.44
CA GLU A 30 1.61 -9.28 4.74
C GLU A 30 2.22 -8.41 3.62
N ARG A 31 1.90 -8.72 2.37
CA ARG A 31 2.35 -7.93 1.20
C ARG A 31 1.66 -6.57 1.13
N LEU A 32 0.41 -6.51 1.57
CA LEU A 32 -0.50 -5.43 1.24
C LEU A 32 -0.75 -4.49 2.41
N ILE A 33 -0.84 -5.04 3.62
CA ILE A 33 -1.13 -4.31 4.84
C ILE A 33 0.20 -4.04 5.56
N PRO A 34 0.68 -2.79 5.57
CA PRO A 34 1.89 -2.47 6.30
C PRO A 34 1.70 -2.71 7.80
N PRO A 35 2.79 -2.96 8.55
CA PRO A 35 2.70 -3.13 9.99
C PRO A 35 2.00 -1.94 10.64
N LYS A 36 1.18 -2.20 11.65
CA LYS A 36 0.46 -1.16 12.39
C LYS A 36 1.47 -0.13 12.91
N GLY A 37 1.26 1.14 12.55
CA GLY A 37 2.17 2.25 12.90
C GLY A 37 3.03 2.76 11.74
N THR A 38 3.26 1.95 10.70
CA THR A 38 4.10 2.36 9.55
C THR A 38 3.41 3.39 8.66
N LEU A 39 2.10 3.24 8.45
CA LEU A 39 1.29 4.18 7.67
C LEU A 39 1.11 5.51 8.42
N GLY A 40 0.93 5.43 9.75
CA GLY A 40 0.93 6.60 10.63
C GLY A 40 2.28 7.31 10.66
N ALA A 41 3.39 6.55 10.69
CA ALA A 41 4.74 7.11 10.61
C ALA A 41 5.03 7.74 9.24
N ALA A 42 4.54 7.15 8.15
CA ALA A 42 4.65 7.72 6.81
C ALA A 42 3.84 9.01 6.67
N LEU A 43 2.63 9.07 7.24
CA LEU A 43 1.81 10.28 7.28
C LEU A 43 2.43 11.36 8.17
N ALA A 44 2.91 11.00 9.36
CA ALA A 44 3.61 11.94 10.23
C ALA A 44 4.91 12.45 9.60
N ALA A 45 5.64 11.60 8.87
CA ALA A 45 6.81 12.01 8.11
C ALA A 45 6.41 12.97 6.98
N ALA A 46 5.31 12.71 6.27
CA ALA A 46 4.79 13.60 5.24
C ALA A 46 4.35 14.96 5.81
N GLU A 47 3.72 14.99 6.98
CA GLU A 47 3.37 16.21 7.71
C GLU A 47 4.60 16.99 8.19
N SER A 48 5.72 16.30 8.42
CA SER A 48 6.99 16.92 8.83
C SER A 48 7.86 17.42 7.66
N LEU A 49 7.42 17.21 6.41
CA LEU A 49 8.15 17.70 5.25
C LEU A 49 8.05 19.23 5.19
N PRO A 50 9.14 19.93 4.85
CA PRO A 50 9.10 21.38 4.68
C PRO A 50 8.19 21.74 3.49
N ASP A 51 7.49 22.88 3.59
CA ASP A 51 6.76 23.44 2.46
C ASP A 51 7.74 23.71 1.31
N LEU A 52 7.57 22.98 0.21
CA LEU A 52 8.39 23.14 -0.98
C LEU A 52 7.86 24.31 -1.82
N PRO A 53 8.72 25.20 -2.33
CA PRO A 53 8.31 26.19 -3.32
C PRO A 53 7.77 25.48 -4.58
N ALA A 54 6.78 26.08 -5.25
CA ALA A 54 5.99 25.42 -6.30
C ALA A 54 6.80 24.75 -7.43
N LEU A 55 8.01 25.25 -7.71
CA LEU A 55 8.92 24.70 -8.72
C LEU A 55 9.53 23.33 -8.33
N GLU A 56 9.63 23.05 -7.03
CA GLU A 56 10.18 21.81 -6.49
C GLU A 56 9.10 20.73 -6.31
N ILE A 57 7.83 21.14 -6.19
CA ILE A 57 6.67 20.23 -6.17
C ILE A 57 6.56 19.49 -7.51
N GLU A 58 6.70 20.18 -8.63
CA GLU A 58 6.63 19.54 -9.96
C GLU A 58 7.74 18.50 -10.16
N SER A 59 8.95 18.80 -9.68
CA SER A 59 10.07 17.84 -9.72
C SER A 59 9.80 16.61 -8.84
N LEU A 60 9.28 16.81 -7.64
CA LEU A 60 8.90 15.74 -6.72
C LEU A 60 7.77 14.87 -7.29
N GLU A 61 6.72 15.49 -7.84
CA GLU A 61 5.60 14.79 -8.47
C GLU A 61 6.07 13.94 -9.65
N ASN A 62 6.97 14.48 -10.48
CA ASN A 62 7.57 13.73 -11.59
C ASN A 62 8.41 12.54 -11.11
N ALA A 63 9.20 12.71 -10.04
CA ALA A 63 9.99 11.63 -9.45
C ALA A 63 9.10 10.53 -8.84
N VAL A 64 8.02 10.92 -8.15
CA VAL A 64 7.03 9.99 -7.58
C VAL A 64 6.29 9.24 -8.69
N ALA A 65 5.86 9.94 -9.75
CA ALA A 65 5.18 9.33 -10.89
C ALA A 65 6.08 8.32 -11.62
N ALA A 66 7.34 8.67 -11.88
CA ALA A 66 8.33 7.78 -12.49
C ALA A 66 8.60 6.53 -11.62
N THR A 67 8.59 6.70 -10.30
CA THR A 67 8.78 5.60 -9.35
C THR A 67 7.53 4.72 -9.27
N ARG A 68 6.32 5.30 -9.30
CA ARG A 68 5.05 4.59 -9.33
C ARG A 68 4.91 3.69 -10.57
N GLN A 69 5.48 4.07 -11.70
CA GLN A 69 5.52 3.21 -12.90
C GLN A 69 6.41 1.98 -12.72
N LYS A 70 7.43 2.04 -11.85
CA LYS A 70 8.36 0.95 -11.56
C LYS A 70 7.89 0.05 -10.43
N ILE A 71 7.06 0.58 -9.53
CA ILE A 71 6.40 -0.20 -8.49
C ILE A 71 5.18 -0.86 -9.14
N HIS A 72 5.22 -2.18 -9.33
CA HIS A 72 4.03 -2.92 -9.74
C HIS A 72 2.84 -2.53 -8.86
N PRO A 73 1.64 -2.31 -9.42
CA PRO A 73 0.50 -1.88 -8.64
C PRO A 73 0.29 -2.90 -7.54
N ALA A 74 0.58 -2.49 -6.31
CA ALA A 74 0.36 -3.35 -5.17
C ALA A 74 -1.12 -3.68 -5.04
N TRP A 75 -2.00 -2.86 -5.65
CA TRP A 75 -3.45 -2.86 -5.48
C TRP A 75 -4.17 -2.56 -6.82
N LYS A 76 -4.95 -3.52 -7.36
CA LYS A 76 -5.87 -3.37 -8.53
C LYS A 76 -7.31 -3.66 -8.11
#